data_AF-A0A8T5NE01-F1
#
_entry.id   AF-A0A8T5NE01-F1
#
_cell.length_a   1.000
_cell.length_b   1.000
_cell.length_c   1.000
_cell.angle_alpha   90.00
_cell.angle_beta   90.00
_cell.angle_gamma   90.00
#
_symmetry.space_group_name_H-M   'P 1'
#
loop_
_entity.id
_entity.type
_entity.pdbx_description
1 polymer ?
#
loop_
_entity_poly.entity_id
_entity_poly.type
_entity_poly.pdbx_seq_one_letter_code
_entity_poly.pdbx_strand_id
1 'polypeptide(L)'
;MNRQAVIDILRKIFTFYGYEVTSSDGCDLFAGKESEHLFIKFDPIPNFNSIRHFSGIVQRYGGKGILISDLFDEKIRATALDDGLLLWDRSEIESRIGRAVLAGAFGQYGSEKAEIRGSEIQQTFQMQREPKKEYEKTIRIFLRSVTVNIGKSDALSIAEAKVGAVKSQKLKFIPVWFYRYSFNTQKKFKSRMVDLKGEGEGYVNAITGENYFGKCKDIQDNTFVPTQNYEIKQPVVDKKDALNKAVDAIIREHTKEVRLNEMIGDTIIFEQKVFEPEPVDITMETELIHFPIWELSGGRETIEINGYDGHILGVKVSNDAEFV
;
A
#
# COMPACT_ATOMS: atom_id res chain seq x y z
N MET A 1 4.69 -18.62 -13.52
CA MET A 1 3.97 -19.89 -13.84
C MET A 1 2.59 -19.59 -14.40
N ASN A 2 2.00 -20.50 -15.21
CA ASN A 2 0.61 -20.37 -15.66
C ASN A 2 -0.34 -20.68 -14.48
N ARG A 3 -1.07 -19.65 -14.01
CA ARG A 3 -1.97 -19.70 -12.85
C ARG A 3 -2.96 -20.85 -12.91
N GLN A 4 -3.65 -21.02 -14.04
CA GLN A 4 -4.68 -22.04 -14.17
C GLN A 4 -4.09 -23.44 -14.11
N ALA A 5 -2.94 -23.65 -14.77
CA ALA A 5 -2.25 -24.94 -14.74
C ALA A 5 -1.81 -25.33 -13.32
N VAL A 6 -1.32 -24.39 -12.52
CA VAL A 6 -0.94 -24.64 -11.12
C VAL A 6 -2.16 -24.99 -10.28
N ILE A 7 -3.26 -24.25 -10.42
CA ILE A 7 -4.51 -24.52 -9.70
C ILE A 7 -5.07 -25.92 -10.05
N ASP A 8 -5.03 -26.31 -11.33
CA ASP A 8 -5.50 -27.62 -11.77
C ASP A 8 -4.65 -28.77 -11.21
N ILE A 9 -3.33 -28.56 -11.10
CA ILE A 9 -2.41 -29.50 -10.46
C ILE A 9 -2.72 -29.61 -8.97
N LEU A 10 -2.86 -28.48 -8.26
CA LEU A 10 -3.17 -28.47 -6.83
C LEU A 10 -4.49 -29.18 -6.53
N ARG A 11 -5.53 -28.94 -7.34
CA ARG A 11 -6.80 -29.65 -7.23
C ARG A 11 -6.60 -31.17 -7.29
N LYS A 12 -5.83 -31.66 -8.26
CA LYS A 12 -5.53 -33.10 -8.39
C LYS A 12 -4.78 -33.64 -7.17
N ILE A 13 -3.81 -32.91 -6.63
CA ILE A 13 -3.05 -33.31 -5.43
C ILE A 13 -4.00 -33.45 -4.23
N PHE A 14 -4.80 -32.44 -3.93
CA PHE A 14 -5.69 -32.47 -2.77
C PHE A 14 -6.80 -33.51 -2.92
N THR A 15 -7.37 -33.66 -4.12
CA THR A 15 -8.33 -34.75 -4.39
C THR A 15 -7.70 -36.13 -4.24
N PHE A 16 -6.44 -36.32 -4.67
CA PHE A 16 -5.71 -37.57 -4.46
C PHE A 16 -5.57 -37.92 -2.97
N TYR A 17 -5.31 -36.93 -2.11
CA TYR A 17 -5.27 -37.12 -0.66
C TYR A 17 -6.66 -37.24 0.00
N GLY A 18 -7.73 -37.26 -0.79
CA GLY A 18 -9.10 -37.43 -0.33
C GLY A 18 -9.74 -36.17 0.26
N TYR A 19 -9.26 -34.98 -0.13
CA TYR A 19 -9.96 -33.73 0.17
C TYR A 19 -11.02 -33.44 -0.90
N GLU A 20 -12.17 -32.93 -0.46
CA GLU A 20 -13.15 -32.29 -1.32
C GLU A 20 -12.69 -30.88 -1.66
N VAL A 21 -12.50 -30.59 -2.95
CA VAL A 21 -11.90 -29.33 -3.40
C VAL A 21 -12.92 -28.45 -4.12
N THR A 22 -13.20 -27.29 -3.56
CA THR A 22 -14.08 -26.27 -4.13
C THR A 22 -13.29 -24.99 -4.44
N SER A 23 -13.83 -24.16 -5.33
CA SER A 23 -13.35 -22.79 -5.54
C SER A 23 -14.19 -21.84 -4.69
N SER A 24 -13.57 -20.82 -4.10
CA SER A 24 -14.22 -19.88 -3.18
C SER A 24 -13.82 -18.46 -3.50
N ASP A 25 -14.67 -17.49 -3.15
CA ASP A 25 -14.26 -16.10 -3.15
C ASP A 25 -13.25 -15.87 -2.02
N GLY A 26 -12.08 -15.33 -2.36
CA GLY A 26 -11.01 -14.99 -1.41
C GLY A 26 -9.84 -15.98 -1.31
N CYS A 27 -9.97 -17.19 -1.84
CA CYS A 27 -8.85 -18.13 -2.04
C CYS A 27 -9.00 -18.88 -3.38
N ASP A 28 -7.92 -19.45 -3.90
CA ASP A 28 -8.00 -20.16 -5.19
C ASP A 28 -8.70 -21.51 -5.06
N LEU A 29 -8.40 -22.21 -3.98
CA LEU A 29 -9.01 -23.48 -3.65
C LEU A 29 -9.30 -23.53 -2.15
N PHE A 30 -10.41 -24.17 -1.83
CA PHE A 30 -10.74 -24.64 -0.50
C PHE A 30 -10.72 -26.17 -0.55
N ALA A 31 -10.00 -26.81 0.37
CA ALA A 31 -9.91 -28.26 0.47
C ALA A 31 -10.38 -28.71 1.86
N GLY A 32 -11.50 -29.43 1.90
CA GLY A 32 -12.11 -29.94 3.12
C GLY A 32 -11.97 -31.45 3.24
N LYS A 33 -11.61 -31.96 4.43
CA LYS A 33 -11.63 -33.39 4.74
C LYS A 33 -11.92 -33.60 6.23
N GLU A 34 -13.02 -34.29 6.54
CA GLU A 34 -13.49 -34.50 7.92
C GLU A 34 -13.58 -33.16 8.70
N SER A 35 -12.68 -32.95 9.67
CA SER A 35 -12.57 -31.71 10.48
C SER A 35 -11.47 -30.76 10.02
N GLU A 36 -10.75 -31.08 8.93
CA GLU A 36 -9.70 -30.23 8.39
C GLU A 36 -10.23 -29.33 7.27
N HIS A 37 -9.95 -28.03 7.41
CA HIS A 37 -10.26 -26.99 6.43
C HIS A 37 -8.97 -26.32 5.98
N LEU A 38 -8.64 -26.48 4.70
CA LEU A 38 -7.46 -25.89 4.08
C LEU A 38 -7.88 -24.82 3.09
N PHE A 39 -7.36 -23.62 3.28
CA PHE A 39 -7.49 -22.53 2.32
C PHE A 39 -6.18 -22.46 1.55
N ILE A 40 -6.25 -22.39 0.22
CA ILE A 40 -5.09 -22.44 -0.65
C ILE A 40 -5.13 -21.23 -1.57
N LYS A 41 -4.04 -20.47 -1.61
CA LYS A 41 -3.88 -19.31 -2.48
C LYS A 41 -2.59 -19.43 -3.27
N PHE A 42 -2.70 -19.32 -4.58
CA PHE A 42 -1.56 -19.20 -5.47
C PHE A 42 -1.36 -17.73 -5.83
N ASP A 43 -0.27 -17.17 -5.34
CA ASP A 43 0.13 -15.78 -5.58
C ASP A 43 1.55 -15.77 -6.17
N PRO A 44 1.72 -15.45 -7.47
CA PRO A 44 3.03 -15.47 -8.09
C PRO A 44 3.97 -14.34 -7.61
N ILE A 45 3.42 -13.28 -7.02
CA ILE A 45 4.18 -12.13 -6.52
C ILE A 45 3.58 -11.71 -5.17
N PRO A 46 3.77 -12.54 -4.12
CA PRO A 46 3.17 -12.30 -2.82
C PRO A 46 3.74 -11.02 -2.22
N ASN A 47 2.84 -10.16 -1.75
CA ASN A 47 3.16 -8.96 -1.00
C ASN A 47 2.46 -8.99 0.37
N PHE A 48 2.87 -8.11 1.29
CA PHE A 48 2.32 -8.07 2.65
C PHE A 48 0.79 -7.95 2.70
N ASN A 49 0.18 -7.19 1.79
CA ASN A 49 -1.27 -7.02 1.73
C ASN A 49 -1.97 -8.31 1.28
N SER A 50 -1.42 -8.98 0.27
CA SER A 50 -1.95 -10.25 -0.24
C SER A 50 -1.89 -11.37 0.79
N ILE A 51 -0.84 -11.37 1.64
CA ILE A 51 -0.61 -12.28 2.76
C ILE A 51 -1.61 -11.99 3.87
N ARG A 52 -1.69 -10.74 4.35
CA ARG A 52 -2.60 -10.34 5.44
C ARG A 52 -4.07 -10.53 5.09
N HIS A 53 -4.44 -10.25 3.84
CA HIS A 53 -5.79 -10.50 3.36
C HIS A 53 -6.12 -12.01 3.40
N PHE A 54 -5.19 -12.84 2.94
CA PHE A 54 -5.38 -14.28 2.92
C PHE A 54 -5.37 -14.88 4.33
N SER A 55 -4.46 -14.48 5.21
CA SER A 55 -4.44 -14.90 6.62
C SER A 55 -5.71 -14.48 7.36
N GLY A 56 -6.22 -13.27 7.11
CA GLY A 56 -7.50 -12.81 7.66
C GLY A 56 -8.69 -13.68 7.25
N ILE A 57 -8.72 -14.18 6.01
CA ILE A 57 -9.75 -15.13 5.55
C ILE A 57 -9.62 -16.45 6.31
N VAL A 58 -8.40 -17.01 6.39
CA VAL A 58 -8.12 -18.27 7.09
C VAL A 58 -8.57 -18.19 8.55
N GLN A 59 -8.22 -17.09 9.23
CA GLN A 59 -8.57 -16.88 10.64
C GLN A 59 -10.08 -16.72 10.85
N ARG A 60 -10.77 -16.02 9.95
CA ARG A 60 -12.22 -15.80 10.02
C ARG A 60 -13.02 -17.09 9.92
N TYR A 61 -12.63 -17.97 9.00
CA TYR A 61 -13.37 -19.20 8.73
C TYR A 61 -12.86 -20.41 9.54
N GLY A 62 -11.67 -20.30 10.14
CA GLY A 62 -11.08 -21.36 10.96
C GLY A 62 -10.51 -22.49 10.10
N GLY A 63 -9.19 -22.63 10.09
CA GLY A 63 -8.50 -23.64 9.29
C GLY A 63 -7.02 -23.35 9.14
N LYS A 64 -6.37 -24.00 8.17
CA LYS A 64 -4.96 -23.78 7.82
C LYS A 64 -4.87 -23.08 6.47
N GLY A 65 -4.03 -22.05 6.37
CA GLY A 65 -3.77 -21.35 5.12
C GLY A 65 -2.50 -21.83 4.46
N ILE A 66 -2.54 -22.11 3.16
CA ILE A 66 -1.38 -22.48 2.33
C ILE A 66 -1.22 -21.40 1.26
N LEU A 67 -0.11 -20.65 1.34
CA LEU A 67 0.28 -19.67 0.36
C LEU A 67 1.35 -20.28 -0.56
N ILE A 68 1.12 -20.16 -1.86
CA ILE A 68 1.93 -20.80 -2.90
C ILE A 68 2.48 -19.73 -3.82
N SER A 69 3.81 -19.70 -3.97
CA SER A 69 4.53 -18.79 -4.86
C SER A 69 5.72 -19.51 -5.48
N ASP A 70 6.28 -18.98 -6.56
CA ASP A 70 7.53 -19.49 -7.13
C ASP A 70 8.72 -19.19 -6.19
N LEU A 71 8.70 -17.99 -5.58
CA LEU A 71 9.71 -17.51 -4.65
C LEU A 71 9.06 -16.70 -3.52
N PHE A 72 9.67 -16.74 -2.34
CA PHE A 72 9.36 -15.83 -1.23
C PHE A 72 10.62 -15.04 -0.87
N ASP A 73 10.50 -13.71 -0.89
CA ASP A 73 11.48 -12.83 -0.25
C ASP A 73 11.55 -13.12 1.26
N GLU A 74 12.68 -12.85 1.90
CA GLU A 74 12.92 -13.17 3.30
C GLU A 74 11.93 -12.46 4.24
N LYS A 75 11.59 -11.19 3.95
CA LYS A 75 10.62 -10.43 4.74
C LYS A 75 9.19 -10.94 4.56
N ILE A 76 8.84 -11.28 3.32
CA ILE A 76 7.54 -11.86 2.95
C ILE A 76 7.37 -13.23 3.60
N ARG A 77 8.43 -14.06 3.58
CA ARG A 77 8.47 -15.37 4.23
C ARG A 77 8.26 -15.25 5.74
N ALA A 78 9.02 -14.38 6.40
CA ALA A 78 8.88 -14.16 7.84
C ALA A 78 7.46 -13.72 8.20
N THR A 79 6.89 -12.77 7.44
CA THR A 79 5.55 -12.25 7.72
C THR A 79 4.46 -13.29 7.53
N ALA A 80 4.51 -14.08 6.46
CA ALA A 80 3.49 -15.12 6.23
C ALA A 80 3.54 -16.24 7.29
N LEU A 81 4.75 -16.60 7.75
CA LEU A 81 4.91 -17.56 8.83
C LEU A 81 4.41 -17.01 10.18
N ASP A 82 4.69 -15.73 10.48
CA ASP A 82 4.17 -15.05 11.66
C ASP A 82 2.63 -15.00 11.67
N ASP A 83 2.02 -14.84 10.49
CA ASP A 83 0.57 -14.87 10.28
C ASP A 83 -0.03 -16.30 10.37
N GLY A 84 0.80 -17.32 10.61
CA GLY A 84 0.37 -18.72 10.75
C GLY A 84 0.08 -19.42 9.42
N LEU A 85 0.57 -18.90 8.30
CA LEU A 85 0.42 -19.52 6.99
C LEU A 85 1.53 -20.54 6.73
N LEU A 86 1.17 -21.59 5.99
CA LEU A 86 2.12 -22.52 5.39
C LEU A 86 2.57 -21.97 4.05
N LEU A 87 3.87 -22.05 3.76
CA LEU A 87 4.46 -21.55 2.52
C LEU A 87 4.92 -22.71 1.66
N TRP A 88 4.38 -22.80 0.43
CA TRP A 88 4.87 -23.75 -0.57
C TRP A 88 5.53 -22.97 -1.69
N ASP A 89 6.87 -23.03 -1.72
CA ASP A 89 7.64 -22.58 -2.86
C ASP A 89 7.68 -23.66 -3.94
N ARG A 90 8.35 -23.37 -5.06
CA ARG A 90 8.47 -24.31 -6.18
C ARG A 90 9.00 -25.68 -5.76
N SER A 91 10.00 -25.74 -4.89
CA SER A 91 10.60 -27.00 -4.44
C SER A 91 9.59 -27.85 -3.67
N GLU A 92 8.82 -27.21 -2.79
CA GLU A 92 7.78 -27.88 -2.02
C GLU A 92 6.66 -28.40 -2.95
N ILE A 93 6.24 -27.63 -3.95
CA ILE A 93 5.24 -28.08 -4.93
C ILE A 93 5.75 -29.31 -5.71
N GLU A 94 6.98 -29.27 -6.21
CA GLU A 94 7.60 -30.38 -6.95
C GLU A 94 7.67 -31.65 -6.08
N SER A 95 8.05 -31.51 -4.80
CA SER A 95 8.06 -32.60 -3.82
C SER A 95 6.66 -33.19 -3.59
N ARG A 96 5.63 -32.34 -3.41
CA ARG A 96 4.24 -32.79 -3.20
C ARG A 96 3.68 -33.52 -4.42
N ILE A 97 3.98 -33.03 -5.62
CA ILE A 97 3.61 -33.70 -6.88
C ILE A 97 4.30 -35.07 -6.95
N GLY A 98 5.61 -35.13 -6.72
CA GLY A 98 6.37 -36.37 -6.78
C GLY A 98 5.82 -37.44 -5.82
N ARG A 99 5.53 -37.04 -4.57
CA ARG A 99 4.93 -37.94 -3.57
C ARG A 99 3.55 -38.43 -3.98
N ALA A 100 2.68 -37.54 -4.44
CA ALA A 100 1.33 -37.92 -4.89
C ALA A 100 1.36 -38.90 -6.07
N VAL A 101 2.24 -38.67 -7.04
CA VAL A 101 2.42 -39.56 -8.21
C VAL A 101 2.93 -40.93 -7.79
N LEU A 102 3.95 -40.99 -6.93
CA LEU A 102 4.50 -42.27 -6.45
C LEU A 102 3.49 -43.03 -5.60
N ALA A 103 2.79 -42.38 -4.68
CA ALA A 103 1.76 -43.00 -3.86
C ALA A 103 0.63 -43.60 -4.71
N GLY A 104 0.23 -42.89 -5.78
CA GLY A 104 -0.74 -43.40 -6.76
C GLY A 104 -0.22 -44.63 -7.51
N ALA A 105 1.05 -44.64 -7.92
CA ALA A 105 1.66 -45.77 -8.60
C ALA A 105 1.78 -47.02 -7.71
N PHE A 106 1.99 -46.84 -6.41
CA PHE A 106 2.10 -47.94 -5.43
C PHE A 106 0.76 -48.36 -4.80
N GLY A 107 -0.37 -47.79 -5.22
CA GLY A 107 -1.70 -48.14 -4.70
C GLY A 107 -1.92 -47.74 -3.23
N GLN A 108 -1.07 -46.87 -2.68
CA GLN A 108 -1.18 -46.36 -1.32
C GLN A 108 -2.12 -45.15 -1.29
N TYR A 109 -3.40 -45.42 -1.57
CA TYR A 109 -4.45 -44.39 -1.55
C TYR A 109 -4.77 -43.98 -0.12
N GLY A 110 -4.52 -42.71 0.22
CA GLY A 110 -4.99 -42.10 1.46
C GLY A 110 -4.38 -42.61 2.77
N SER A 111 -3.31 -43.43 2.75
CA SER A 111 -2.72 -44.02 3.96
C SER A 111 -1.64 -43.17 4.64
N GLU A 112 -1.29 -42.01 4.10
CA GLU A 112 -0.54 -41.02 4.87
C GLU A 112 -1.54 -40.13 5.61
N LYS A 113 -1.62 -40.29 6.94
CA LYS A 113 -2.06 -39.19 7.80
C LYS A 113 -1.24 -37.98 7.35
N ALA A 114 -1.91 -36.95 6.83
CA ALA A 114 -1.29 -35.69 6.52
C ALA A 114 -0.92 -34.99 7.83
N GLU A 115 -0.01 -35.57 8.61
CA GLU A 115 0.90 -34.79 9.42
C GLU A 115 1.66 -33.95 8.41
N ILE A 116 1.18 -32.72 8.22
CA ILE A 116 2.02 -31.62 7.76
C ILE A 116 3.09 -31.49 8.86
N ARG A 117 4.13 -32.32 8.77
CA ARG A 117 5.27 -32.34 9.67
C ARG A 117 5.98 -31.01 9.51
N GLY A 118 5.65 -30.06 10.39
CA GLY A 118 6.46 -28.88 10.67
C GLY A 118 7.76 -29.21 11.43
N SER A 119 8.30 -30.40 11.26
CA SER A 119 9.42 -30.94 12.05
C SER A 119 10.58 -31.28 11.13
N GLU A 120 11.29 -30.23 10.70
CA GLU A 120 12.72 -30.26 10.37
C GLU A 120 13.40 -28.87 10.46
N ILE A 121 12.64 -27.77 10.65
CA ILE A 121 13.20 -26.42 10.89
C ILE A 121 13.41 -26.14 12.41
N GLN A 122 12.90 -26.99 13.30
CA GLN A 122 12.98 -26.77 14.76
C GLN A 122 14.34 -27.10 15.41
N GLN A 123 15.33 -27.62 14.67
CA GLN A 123 16.64 -27.93 15.27
C GLN A 123 17.70 -26.82 15.15
N THR A 124 17.41 -25.70 14.47
CA THR A 124 18.40 -24.59 14.35
C THR A 124 17.96 -23.25 14.92
N PHE A 125 16.75 -23.12 15.48
CA PHE A 125 16.29 -21.87 16.11
C PHE A 125 15.96 -22.04 17.59
N GLN A 126 16.97 -22.41 18.38
CA GLN A 126 17.07 -21.89 19.73
C GLN A 126 17.60 -20.45 19.67
N MET A 127 16.76 -19.51 19.24
CA MET A 127 16.94 -18.12 19.63
C MET A 127 15.63 -17.65 20.26
N GLN A 128 15.72 -17.40 21.56
CA GLN A 128 14.90 -16.52 22.38
C GLN A 128 13.49 -16.25 21.82
N ARG A 129 12.50 -16.95 22.38
CA ARG A 129 11.10 -16.54 22.25
C ARG A 129 10.96 -15.12 22.79
N GLU A 130 10.92 -14.14 21.89
CA GLU A 130 10.41 -12.82 22.22
C GLU A 130 8.96 -12.96 22.73
N PRO A 131 8.53 -12.13 23.69
CA PRO A 131 7.19 -12.18 24.23
C PRO A 131 6.15 -12.00 23.11
N LYS A 132 5.08 -12.81 23.15
CA LYS A 132 3.92 -12.71 22.24
C LYS A 132 3.49 -11.25 22.11
N LYS A 133 3.70 -10.64 20.93
CA LYS A 133 3.19 -9.30 20.62
C LYS A 133 1.66 -9.36 20.64
N GLU A 134 1.05 -8.59 21.53
CA GLU A 134 -0.40 -8.39 21.59
C GLU A 134 -0.80 -7.56 20.36
N TYR A 135 -1.42 -8.19 19.36
CA TYR A 135 -1.85 -7.51 18.15
C TYR A 135 -3.02 -6.56 18.46
N GLU A 136 -2.87 -5.29 18.09
CA GLU A 136 -3.91 -4.28 18.30
C GLU A 136 -5.14 -4.61 17.46
N LYS A 137 -6.32 -4.64 18.09
CA LYS A 137 -7.60 -4.88 17.41
C LYS A 137 -7.85 -3.74 16.42
N THR A 138 -8.17 -4.06 15.17
CA THR A 138 -8.53 -3.07 14.14
C THR A 138 -9.98 -3.23 13.71
N ILE A 139 -10.57 -2.14 13.22
CA ILE A 139 -11.91 -2.11 12.63
C ILE A 139 -11.83 -1.57 11.20
N ARG A 140 -12.74 -2.02 10.35
CA ARG A 140 -12.92 -1.48 9.00
C ARG A 140 -13.90 -0.32 9.05
N ILE A 141 -13.50 0.81 8.48
CA ILE A 141 -14.38 1.97 8.29
C ILE A 141 -14.51 2.29 6.80
N PHE A 142 -15.64 2.87 6.40
CA PHE A 142 -15.87 3.41 5.07
C PHE A 142 -15.26 4.81 5.00
N LEU A 143 -14.03 4.90 4.51
CA LEU A 143 -13.30 6.16 4.37
C LEU A 143 -12.46 6.08 3.10
N ARG A 144 -12.70 7.00 2.16
CA ARG A 144 -11.88 7.15 0.96
C ARG A 144 -10.49 7.62 1.37
N SER A 145 -9.50 6.74 1.33
CA SER A 145 -8.13 7.03 1.78
C SER A 145 -7.10 6.26 0.97
N VAL A 146 -5.84 6.68 1.03
CA VAL A 146 -4.72 5.80 0.67
C VAL A 146 -4.57 4.69 1.71
N THR A 147 -3.85 3.63 1.37
CA THR A 147 -3.58 2.53 2.29
C THR A 147 -2.72 2.96 3.47
N VAL A 148 -2.96 2.36 4.63
CA VAL A 148 -2.07 2.46 5.80
C VAL A 148 -1.03 1.34 5.68
N ASN A 149 0.10 1.65 5.05
CA ASN A 149 1.19 0.69 4.84
C ASN A 149 2.13 0.60 6.05
N ILE A 150 2.25 1.70 6.81
CA ILE A 150 3.06 1.78 8.02
C ILE A 150 2.17 1.46 9.22
N GLY A 151 2.41 0.31 9.85
CA GLY A 151 1.70 -0.09 11.05
C GLY A 151 2.17 0.67 12.29
N LYS A 152 1.42 0.54 13.39
CA LYS A 152 1.77 1.14 14.68
C LYS A 152 3.18 0.80 15.15
N SER A 153 3.57 -0.48 15.07
CA SER A 153 4.91 -0.92 15.48
C SER A 153 6.02 -0.23 14.69
N ASP A 154 5.83 -0.11 13.38
CA ASP A 154 6.81 0.49 12.47
C ASP A 154 6.89 2.00 12.70
N ALA A 155 5.73 2.65 12.89
CA ALA A 155 5.65 4.06 13.24
C ALA A 155 6.33 4.35 14.59
N LEU A 156 6.13 3.49 15.59
CA LEU A 156 6.82 3.58 16.88
C LEU A 156 8.33 3.43 16.72
N SER A 157 8.81 2.43 15.97
CA SER A 157 10.24 2.24 15.72
C SER A 157 10.89 3.43 15.00
N ILE A 158 10.20 4.02 14.01
CA ILE A 158 10.68 5.22 13.32
C ILE A 158 10.71 6.42 14.28
N ALA A 159 9.67 6.57 15.12
CA ALA A 159 9.56 7.66 16.07
C ALA A 159 10.59 7.57 17.19
N GLU A 160 10.81 6.40 17.79
CA GLU A 160 11.75 6.21 18.89
C GLU A 160 13.19 6.57 18.52
N ALA A 161 13.57 6.34 17.26
CA ALA A 161 14.85 6.77 16.71
C ALA A 161 15.01 8.30 16.64
N LYS A 162 13.93 9.08 16.78
CA LYS A 162 13.91 10.55 16.69
C LYS A 162 13.59 11.24 18.00
N VAL A 163 12.49 10.83 18.65
CA VAL A 163 11.94 11.51 19.84
C VAL A 163 12.13 10.70 21.13
N GLY A 164 12.85 9.57 21.07
CA GLY A 164 13.02 8.65 22.19
C GLY A 164 11.72 7.92 22.55
N ALA A 165 11.59 7.48 23.81
CA ALA A 165 10.43 6.71 24.26
C ALA A 165 9.12 7.46 24.01
N VAL A 166 8.25 6.86 23.19
CA VAL A 166 6.96 7.41 22.80
C VAL A 166 5.96 7.28 23.95
N LYS A 167 5.34 8.40 24.34
CA LYS A 167 4.34 8.49 25.42
C LYS A 167 2.91 8.40 24.90
N SER A 168 2.65 8.93 23.70
CA SER A 168 1.33 8.90 23.08
C SER A 168 1.44 8.68 21.58
N GLN A 169 0.40 8.07 21.02
CA GLN A 169 0.32 7.78 19.59
C GLN A 169 -1.11 7.91 19.11
N LYS A 170 -1.29 8.48 17.93
CA LYS A 170 -2.61 8.69 17.30
C LYS A 170 -2.51 8.55 15.78
N LEU A 171 -3.39 7.78 15.17
CA LEU A 171 -3.53 7.71 13.71
C LEU A 171 -4.53 8.76 13.24
N LYS A 172 -4.07 9.79 12.53
CA LYS A 172 -4.91 10.83 11.93
C LYS A 172 -5.15 10.54 10.46
N PHE A 173 -6.37 10.76 10.00
CA PHE A 173 -6.71 10.80 8.59
C PHE A 173 -6.89 12.25 8.18
N ILE A 174 -5.91 12.78 7.42
CA ILE A 174 -5.91 14.17 6.96
C ILE A 174 -6.58 14.25 5.59
N PRO A 175 -7.65 15.04 5.43
CA PRO A 175 -8.31 15.21 4.15
C PRO A 175 -7.44 16.01 3.19
N VAL A 176 -7.43 15.59 1.93
CA VAL A 176 -6.77 16.27 0.82
C VAL A 176 -7.70 16.27 -0.40
N TRP A 177 -7.68 17.36 -1.15
CA TRP A 177 -8.30 17.44 -2.47
C TRP A 177 -7.31 16.91 -3.50
N PHE A 178 -7.40 15.63 -3.82
CA PHE A 178 -6.59 15.01 -4.87
C PHE A 178 -7.10 15.42 -6.23
N TYR A 179 -6.19 15.71 -7.15
CA TYR A 179 -6.52 16.15 -8.48
C TYR A 179 -5.63 15.55 -9.56
N ARG A 180 -6.21 15.41 -10.76
CA ARG A 180 -5.50 15.13 -12.00
C ARG A 180 -5.73 16.27 -12.96
N TYR A 181 -4.68 16.76 -13.61
CA TYR A 181 -4.79 17.87 -14.56
C TYR A 181 -4.19 17.52 -15.91
N SER A 182 -4.70 18.19 -16.94
CA SER A 182 -4.12 18.18 -18.27
C SER A 182 -4.45 19.48 -19.01
N PHE A 183 -3.50 19.98 -19.80
CA PHE A 183 -3.73 21.05 -20.75
C PHE A 183 -2.82 20.89 -21.98
N ASN A 184 -3.29 21.43 -23.11
CA ASN A 184 -2.53 21.51 -24.34
C ASN A 184 -3.01 22.76 -25.11
N THR A 185 -2.23 23.84 -25.02
CA THR A 185 -2.56 25.14 -25.59
C THR A 185 -1.38 25.67 -26.40
N GLN A 186 -1.68 26.48 -27.42
CA GLN A 186 -0.66 27.12 -28.25
C GLN A 186 -0.80 28.64 -28.14
N LYS A 187 0.28 29.31 -27.76
CA LYS A 187 0.31 30.77 -27.68
C LYS A 187 1.07 31.34 -28.87
N LYS A 188 0.41 32.17 -29.68
CA LYS A 188 1.03 32.91 -30.77
C LYS A 188 1.78 34.11 -30.22
N PHE A 189 3.05 34.26 -30.59
CA PHE A 189 3.84 35.45 -30.33
C PHE A 189 4.58 35.87 -31.59
N LYS A 190 4.18 37.03 -32.15
CA LYS A 190 4.62 37.51 -33.47
C LYS A 190 4.41 36.43 -34.55
N SER A 191 5.49 35.93 -35.15
CA SER A 191 5.50 34.89 -36.18
C SER A 191 5.72 33.47 -35.63
N ARG A 192 5.92 33.31 -34.31
CA ARG A 192 6.21 32.02 -33.68
C ARG A 192 5.00 31.51 -32.88
N MET A 193 4.83 30.19 -32.87
CA MET A 193 3.87 29.49 -32.02
C MET A 193 4.64 28.82 -30.89
N VAL A 194 4.17 28.99 -29.66
CA VAL A 194 4.74 28.37 -28.46
C VAL A 194 3.75 27.38 -27.89
N ASP A 195 4.14 26.11 -27.87
CA ASP A 195 3.32 25.03 -27.34
C ASP A 195 3.50 24.89 -25.82
N LEU A 196 2.38 24.93 -25.12
CA LEU A 196 2.28 24.68 -23.69
C LEU A 196 1.45 23.43 -23.47
N LYS A 197 2.12 22.35 -23.05
CA LYS A 197 1.49 21.08 -22.70
C LYS A 197 1.95 20.66 -21.32
N GLY A 198 1.01 20.19 -20.50
CA GLY A 198 1.28 19.61 -19.19
C GLY A 198 0.20 18.60 -18.81
N GLU A 199 0.60 17.53 -18.13
CA GLU A 199 -0.30 16.55 -17.51
C GLU A 199 0.32 16.08 -16.20
N GLY A 200 -0.51 15.80 -15.20
CA GLY A 200 0.01 15.37 -13.91
C GLY A 200 -1.06 15.15 -12.85
N GLU A 201 -0.57 14.82 -11.66
CA GLU A 201 -1.38 14.58 -10.47
C GLU A 201 -0.81 15.38 -9.31
N GLY A 202 -1.68 15.74 -8.38
CA GLY A 202 -1.30 16.43 -7.16
C GLY A 202 -2.42 16.40 -6.15
N TYR A 203 -2.19 17.03 -5.00
CA TYR A 203 -3.21 17.20 -3.99
C TYR A 203 -3.00 18.49 -3.21
N VAL A 204 -4.12 19.08 -2.78
CA VAL A 204 -4.13 20.21 -1.86
C VAL A 204 -4.53 19.71 -0.48
N ASN A 205 -3.70 19.97 0.52
CA ASN A 205 -4.03 19.67 1.91
C ASN A 205 -5.30 20.44 2.30
N ALA A 206 -6.37 19.75 2.66
CA ALA A 206 -7.66 20.40 2.92
C ALA A 206 -7.72 21.07 4.30
N ILE A 207 -6.63 21.06 5.07
CA ILE A 207 -6.49 21.80 6.33
C ILE A 207 -5.58 23.02 6.13
N THR A 208 -4.37 22.82 5.59
CA THR A 208 -3.39 23.91 5.43
C THR A 208 -3.56 24.68 4.11
N GLY A 209 -4.14 24.03 3.11
CA GLY A 209 -4.25 24.56 1.75
C GLY A 209 -2.95 24.52 0.95
N GLU A 210 -1.92 23.84 1.44
CA GLU A 210 -0.66 23.66 0.70
C GLU A 210 -0.85 22.67 -0.46
N ASN A 211 -0.25 22.99 -1.61
CA ASN A 211 -0.30 22.17 -2.80
C ASN A 211 0.96 21.31 -2.95
N TYR A 212 0.78 20.04 -3.27
CA TYR A 212 1.87 19.11 -3.56
C TYR A 212 1.63 18.44 -4.92
N PHE A 213 2.67 18.36 -5.73
CA PHE A 213 2.66 17.54 -6.95
C PHE A 213 3.14 16.14 -6.60
N GLY A 214 2.43 15.13 -7.11
CA GLY A 214 2.76 13.74 -6.79
C GLY A 214 1.64 12.78 -7.16
N LYS A 215 2.04 11.56 -7.51
CA LYS A 215 1.10 10.48 -7.80
C LYS A 215 0.63 9.84 -6.51
N CYS A 216 -0.67 9.55 -6.46
CA CYS A 216 -1.28 8.83 -5.37
C CYS A 216 -1.74 7.46 -5.88
N LYS A 217 -1.19 6.38 -5.33
CA LYS A 217 -1.63 5.01 -5.65
C LYS A 217 -2.45 4.45 -4.48
N ASP A 218 -3.13 3.33 -4.74
CA ASP A 218 -3.81 2.55 -3.71
C ASP A 218 -4.91 3.31 -2.95
N ILE A 219 -5.64 4.19 -3.65
CA ILE A 219 -6.84 4.85 -3.11
C ILE A 219 -7.96 3.81 -3.00
N GLN A 220 -8.51 3.67 -1.79
CA GLN A 220 -9.54 2.68 -1.45
C GLN A 220 -10.72 3.35 -0.74
N ASP A 221 -11.92 2.78 -0.87
CA ASP A 221 -13.14 3.29 -0.22
C ASP A 221 -13.25 2.90 1.26
N ASN A 222 -12.37 2.00 1.71
CA ASN A 222 -12.39 1.46 3.06
C ASN A 222 -10.98 1.43 3.62
N THR A 223 -10.84 1.73 4.90
CA THR A 223 -9.54 1.65 5.57
C THR A 223 -9.65 0.94 6.91
N PHE A 224 -8.57 0.31 7.34
CA PHE A 224 -8.47 -0.32 8.65
C PHE A 224 -7.85 0.67 9.62
N VAL A 225 -8.52 0.89 10.74
CA VAL A 225 -8.04 1.77 11.81
C VAL A 225 -7.92 0.99 13.11
N PRO A 226 -6.96 1.33 13.99
CA PRO A 226 -6.96 0.83 15.36
C PRO A 226 -8.32 1.08 16.03
N THR A 227 -8.76 0.18 16.91
CA THR A 227 -10.02 0.38 17.65
C THR A 227 -10.01 1.59 18.58
N GLN A 228 -8.82 2.13 18.88
CA GLN A 228 -8.61 3.26 19.77
C GLN A 228 -7.58 4.21 19.18
N ASN A 229 -7.63 5.49 19.58
CA ASN A 229 -6.61 6.49 19.23
C ASN A 229 -6.46 6.75 17.72
N TYR A 230 -7.58 6.79 16.99
CA TYR A 230 -7.61 7.35 15.64
C TYR A 230 -8.52 8.57 15.56
N GLU A 231 -8.25 9.44 14.60
CA GLU A 231 -9.02 10.67 14.36
C GLU A 231 -9.17 10.91 12.87
N ILE A 232 -10.39 11.20 12.41
CA ILE A 232 -10.64 11.61 11.03
C ILE A 232 -10.85 13.12 11.04
N LYS A 233 -9.93 13.86 10.42
CA LYS A 233 -10.04 15.32 10.31
C LYS A 233 -11.04 15.69 9.23
N GLN A 234 -11.74 16.81 9.44
CA GLN A 234 -12.65 17.39 8.46
C GLN A 234 -11.92 18.44 7.62
N PRO A 235 -12.27 18.59 6.33
CA PRO A 235 -11.70 19.63 5.49
C PRO A 235 -12.12 21.02 5.99
N VAL A 236 -11.14 21.92 6.07
CA VAL A 236 -11.34 23.35 6.40
C VAL A 236 -11.33 24.19 5.12
N VAL A 237 -10.49 23.81 4.16
CA VAL A 237 -10.43 24.41 2.82
C VAL A 237 -11.49 23.74 1.96
N ASP A 238 -12.40 24.53 1.43
CA ASP A 238 -13.42 24.02 0.52
C ASP A 238 -12.85 23.63 -0.84
N LYS A 239 -13.66 22.89 -1.61
CA LYS A 239 -13.26 22.38 -2.93
C LYS A 239 -12.87 23.50 -3.90
N LYS A 240 -13.61 24.61 -3.92
CA LYS A 240 -13.37 25.71 -4.87
C LYS A 240 -12.05 26.41 -4.56
N ASP A 241 -11.79 26.68 -3.30
CA ASP A 241 -10.55 27.31 -2.87
C ASP A 241 -9.34 26.40 -3.12
N ALA A 242 -9.49 25.09 -2.87
CA ALA A 242 -8.46 24.11 -3.20
C ALA A 242 -8.16 24.05 -4.71
N LEU A 243 -9.20 24.06 -5.55
CA LEU A 243 -9.04 24.09 -7.01
C LEU A 243 -8.28 25.34 -7.47
N ASN A 244 -8.61 26.51 -6.93
CA ASN A 244 -7.90 27.75 -7.27
C ASN A 244 -6.41 27.64 -6.92
N LYS A 245 -6.08 27.15 -5.72
CA LYS A 245 -4.69 26.93 -5.30
C LYS A 245 -3.95 25.91 -6.18
N ALA A 246 -4.62 24.85 -6.60
CA ALA A 246 -4.05 23.87 -7.52
C ALA A 246 -3.77 24.50 -8.89
N VAL A 247 -4.73 25.27 -9.45
CA VAL A 247 -4.55 26.00 -10.71
C VAL A 247 -3.37 26.96 -10.63
N ASP A 248 -3.28 27.78 -9.58
CA ASP A 248 -2.16 28.72 -9.40
C ASP A 248 -0.81 27.99 -9.35
N ALA A 249 -0.75 26.84 -8.66
CA ALA A 249 0.44 26.02 -8.60
C ALA A 249 0.81 25.41 -9.97
N ILE A 250 -0.17 24.91 -10.73
CA ILE A 250 0.04 24.35 -12.07
C ILE A 250 0.54 25.42 -13.03
N ILE A 251 -0.06 26.61 -13.02
CA ILE A 251 0.37 27.73 -13.86
C ILE A 251 1.83 28.02 -13.58
N ARG A 252 2.19 28.21 -12.30
CA ARG A 252 3.57 28.50 -11.88
C ARG A 252 4.56 27.41 -12.28
N GLU A 253 4.21 26.14 -12.11
CA GLU A 253 5.07 24.99 -12.46
C GLU A 253 5.32 24.91 -13.98
N HIS A 254 4.34 25.31 -14.79
CA HIS A 254 4.39 25.21 -16.25
C HIS A 254 4.64 26.55 -16.96
N THR A 255 4.97 27.60 -16.21
CA THR A 255 5.45 28.87 -16.75
C THR A 255 6.83 28.67 -17.40
N LYS A 256 6.94 28.96 -18.70
CA LYS A 256 8.18 28.85 -19.47
C LYS A 256 8.70 30.22 -19.85
N GLU A 257 9.99 30.43 -19.62
CA GLU A 257 10.70 31.58 -20.16
C GLU A 257 11.33 31.19 -21.51
N VAL A 258 10.93 31.89 -22.58
CA VAL A 258 11.39 31.62 -23.93
C VAL A 258 12.18 32.83 -24.43
N ARG A 259 13.44 32.57 -24.82
CA ARG A 259 14.26 33.55 -25.53
C ARG A 259 14.03 33.42 -27.03
N LEU A 260 13.58 34.52 -27.62
CA LEU A 260 13.30 34.64 -29.04
C LEU A 260 14.34 35.57 -29.65
N ASN A 261 14.85 35.19 -30.81
CA ASN A 261 15.80 35.99 -31.58
C ASN A 261 15.19 36.36 -32.93
N GLU A 262 15.32 37.62 -33.31
CA GLU A 262 14.82 38.12 -34.58
C GLU A 262 15.95 38.87 -35.28
N MET A 263 16.19 38.54 -36.55
CA MET A 263 17.19 39.21 -37.37
C MET A 263 16.48 40.34 -38.13
N ILE A 264 16.89 41.58 -37.88
CA ILE A 264 16.38 42.76 -38.57
C ILE A 264 17.57 43.42 -39.29
N GLY A 265 17.66 43.21 -40.60
CA GLY A 265 18.85 43.56 -41.37
C GLY A 265 20.06 42.74 -40.90
N ASP A 266 21.15 43.43 -40.52
CA ASP A 266 22.38 42.80 -39.99
C ASP A 266 22.41 42.73 -38.45
N THR A 267 21.32 43.11 -37.77
CA THR A 267 21.23 43.11 -36.30
C THR A 267 20.40 41.93 -35.79
N ILE A 268 20.89 41.24 -34.75
CA ILE A 268 20.13 40.22 -34.01
C ILE A 268 19.55 40.86 -32.75
N ILE A 269 18.22 40.89 -32.63
CA ILE A 269 17.50 41.32 -31.43
C ILE A 269 17.15 40.08 -30.62
N PHE A 270 17.49 40.08 -29.33
CA PHE A 270 17.06 39.06 -28.37
C PHE A 270 15.92 39.61 -27.52
N GLU A 271 14.79 38.91 -27.51
CA GLU A 271 13.61 39.23 -26.71
C GLU A 271 13.31 38.05 -25.79
N GLN A 272 13.17 38.32 -24.49
CA GLN A 272 12.83 37.31 -23.48
C GLN A 272 11.36 37.47 -23.11
N LYS A 273 10.57 36.40 -23.29
CA LYS A 273 9.13 36.42 -23.03
C LYS A 273 8.72 35.21 -22.19
N VAL A 274 7.82 35.45 -21.24
CA VAL A 274 7.25 34.41 -20.37
C VAL A 274 5.91 33.94 -20.94
N PHE A 275 5.71 32.63 -20.96
CA PHE A 275 4.50 31.96 -21.42
C PHE A 275 3.97 31.04 -20.32
N GLU A 276 2.71 31.18 -19.97
CA GLU A 276 2.03 30.39 -18.93
C GLU A 276 0.68 29.88 -19.44
N PRO A 277 0.18 28.73 -18.96
CA PRO A 277 -1.16 28.27 -19.31
C PRO A 277 -2.22 29.19 -18.71
N GLU A 278 -3.36 29.38 -19.39
CA GLU A 278 -4.50 30.11 -18.82
C GLU A 278 -5.31 29.18 -17.90
N PRO A 279 -5.93 29.70 -16.82
CA PRO A 279 -6.79 28.90 -15.94
C PRO A 279 -7.87 28.11 -16.69
N VAL A 280 -8.44 28.73 -17.75
CA VAL A 280 -9.51 28.14 -18.56
C VAL A 280 -9.04 26.99 -19.46
N ASP A 281 -7.73 26.91 -19.74
CA ASP A 281 -7.14 25.87 -20.57
C ASP A 281 -6.81 24.60 -19.76
N ILE A 282 -6.84 24.69 -18.42
CA ILE A 282 -6.51 23.59 -17.51
C ILE A 282 -7.75 22.78 -17.19
N THR A 283 -7.81 21.56 -17.73
CA THR A 283 -8.83 20.58 -17.35
C THR A 283 -8.38 19.85 -16.09
N MET A 284 -9.27 19.72 -15.11
CA MET A 284 -8.95 19.08 -13.84
C MET A 284 -10.11 18.23 -13.29
N GLU A 285 -9.78 17.01 -12.87
CA GLU A 285 -10.66 16.12 -12.12
C GLU A 285 -10.23 16.10 -10.65
N THR A 286 -11.18 16.07 -9.71
CA THR A 286 -10.86 16.15 -8.27
C THR A 286 -11.76 15.27 -7.41
N GLU A 287 -11.16 14.66 -6.39
CA GLU A 287 -11.86 13.89 -5.34
C GLU A 287 -11.30 14.22 -3.95
N LEU A 288 -12.14 14.07 -2.91
CA LEU A 288 -11.71 14.18 -1.51
C LEU A 288 -11.22 12.82 -1.04
N ILE A 289 -9.95 12.72 -0.66
CA ILE A 289 -9.36 11.51 -0.09
C ILE A 289 -8.64 11.84 1.22
N HIS A 290 -8.28 10.81 1.99
CA HIS A 290 -7.58 10.98 3.25
C HIS A 290 -6.20 10.33 3.24
N PHE A 291 -5.24 11.01 3.83
CA PHE A 291 -3.89 10.51 4.05
C PHE A 291 -3.75 10.08 5.52
N PRO A 292 -3.32 8.83 5.80
CA PRO A 292 -3.02 8.40 7.13
C PRO A 292 -1.72 9.05 7.60
N ILE A 293 -1.73 9.64 8.79
CA ILE A 293 -0.58 10.26 9.42
C ILE A 293 -0.52 9.78 10.87
N TRP A 294 0.57 9.14 11.23
CA TRP A 294 0.86 8.85 12.62
C TRP A 294 1.40 10.09 13.30
N GLU A 295 0.71 10.54 14.33
CA GLU A 295 1.21 11.52 15.29
C GLU A 295 1.70 10.76 16.52
N LEU A 296 3.00 10.88 16.81
CA LEU A 296 3.61 10.26 17.99
C LEU A 296 4.33 11.31 18.82
N SER A 297 4.12 11.32 20.13
CA SER A 297 4.79 12.25 21.04
C SER A 297 5.74 11.52 21.97
N GLY A 298 7.00 11.97 22.02
CA GLY A 298 8.05 11.46 22.90
C GLY A 298 8.79 12.61 23.57
N GLY A 299 9.09 12.50 24.87
CA GLY A 299 9.76 13.60 25.58
C GLY A 299 8.95 14.92 25.57
N ARG A 300 9.46 15.91 24.83
CA ARG A 300 8.86 17.24 24.55
C ARG A 300 8.63 17.45 23.04
N GLU A 301 8.63 16.41 22.23
CA GLU A 301 8.54 16.51 20.78
C GLU A 301 7.39 15.63 20.26
N THR A 302 6.78 16.07 19.17
CA THR A 302 5.76 15.35 18.43
C THR A 302 6.23 15.20 16.99
N ILE A 303 6.24 13.96 16.51
CA ILE A 303 6.61 13.61 15.14
C ILE A 303 5.37 13.19 14.35
N GLU A 304 5.30 13.67 13.11
CA GLU A 304 4.28 13.27 12.14
C GLU A 304 4.93 12.38 11.07
N ILE A 305 4.42 11.17 10.90
CA ILE A 305 4.91 10.17 9.94
C ILE A 305 3.78 9.84 8.99
N ASN A 306 4.04 9.91 7.69
CA ASN A 306 3.09 9.49 6.68
C ASN A 306 2.86 7.97 6.77
N GLY A 307 1.63 7.57 7.06
CA GLY A 307 1.22 6.17 7.20
C GLY A 307 1.21 5.40 5.88
N TYR A 308 1.32 6.07 4.73
CA TYR A 308 1.35 5.45 3.41
C TYR A 308 2.77 5.05 2.99
N ASP A 309 3.80 5.82 3.32
CA ASP A 309 5.17 5.58 2.82
C ASP A 309 6.27 5.66 3.90
N GLY A 310 5.94 6.08 5.12
CA GLY A 310 6.87 6.18 6.24
C GLY A 310 7.71 7.44 6.27
N HIS A 311 7.50 8.40 5.35
CA HIS A 311 8.24 9.66 5.39
C HIS A 311 7.85 10.49 6.61
N ILE A 312 8.86 11.08 7.26
CA ILE A 312 8.66 12.03 8.35
C ILE A 312 8.23 13.37 7.73
N LEU A 313 7.03 13.81 8.06
CA LEU A 313 6.45 15.06 7.57
C LEU A 313 6.93 16.26 8.39
N GLY A 314 7.20 16.05 9.68
CA GLY A 314 7.75 17.10 10.53
C GLY A 314 7.96 16.64 11.97
N VAL A 315 8.78 17.41 12.69
CA VAL A 315 8.98 17.30 14.14
C VAL A 315 8.63 18.65 14.75
N LYS A 316 7.72 18.65 15.73
CA LYS A 316 7.24 19.83 16.45
C LYS A 316 7.66 19.71 17.91
N VAL A 317 8.15 20.79 18.51
CA VAL A 317 8.36 20.83 19.97
C VAL A 317 7.00 21.08 20.63
N SER A 318 6.60 20.20 21.54
CA SER A 318 5.43 20.39 22.41
C SER A 318 5.71 21.56 23.35
N ASN A 319 5.10 22.71 23.05
CA ASN A 319 5.05 23.82 23.98
C ASN A 319 3.92 23.56 24.99
N ASP A 320 4.13 22.59 25.90
CA ASP A 320 3.38 22.56 27.15
C ASP A 320 3.94 23.65 28.07
N ALA A 321 3.61 24.89 27.73
CA ALA A 321 3.60 26.02 28.64
C ALA A 321 2.15 26.50 28.74
N GLU A 322 1.29 25.66 29.32
CA GLU A 322 0.15 26.21 30.07
C GLU A 322 0.74 26.95 31.27
N PHE A 323 0.78 28.28 31.17
CA PHE A 323 0.97 29.13 32.34
C PHE A 323 -0.25 28.92 33.25
N VAL A 324 -0.01 28.33 34.43
CA VAL A 324 -0.92 28.34 35.58
C VAL A 324 -1.03 29.75 36.14
#